data_AF-A0A8X8BKT5-F1
#
_entry.id   AF-A0A8X8BKT5-F1
#
_cell.length_a   1.000
_cell.length_b   1.000
_cell.length_c   1.000
_cell.angle_alpha   90.00
_cell.angle_beta   90.00
_cell.angle_gamma   90.00
#
_symmetry.space_group_name_H-M   'P 1'
#
loop_
_entity.id
_entity.type
_entity.pdbx_description
1 polymer ?
#
loop_
_entity_poly.entity_id
_entity_poly.type
_entity_poly.pdbx_seq_one_letter_code
_entity_poly.pdbx_strand_id
1 'polypeptide(L)'
;MRYVRGIAVNQEPQNQGEIGKEDAEYMSCFRRASEGILKLFLHCILPVIIFYEDRNFQGRYYECSSDCADLQSYFSRCNSIRVESGCWMVYERPNYMGYQYFLKRGEYPDYQRWMGFNDCVRSCRVIPQHRGSYRMRVYERENFGGQMMEFMDDCESVQDRFRYQDIHSCNVMDGYWIMYEQPHYRGRQYFLRPGEYRRYTDWGGMNPRIGSFKHITDFC
;
A
#
# COMPACT_ATOMS: atom_id res chain seq x y z
N MET A 1 36.63 -16.36 33.95
CA MET A 1 36.04 -15.57 32.86
C MET A 1 34.74 -16.22 32.43
N ARG A 2 33.62 -15.53 32.64
CA ARG A 2 32.28 -15.94 32.19
C ARG A 2 32.13 -15.48 30.74
N TYR A 3 31.68 -16.36 29.85
CA TYR A 3 30.95 -15.92 28.65
C TYR A 3 29.65 -16.72 28.58
N VAL A 4 28.56 -15.96 28.50
CA VAL A 4 27.18 -16.36 28.70
C VAL A 4 26.59 -16.83 27.36
N ARG A 5 25.79 -17.90 27.43
CA ARG A 5 24.95 -18.44 26.35
C ARG A 5 24.00 -17.37 25.80
N GLY A 6 24.05 -17.13 24.49
CA GLY A 6 23.00 -16.42 23.75
C GLY A 6 21.91 -17.40 23.30
N ILE A 7 20.69 -17.15 23.75
CA ILE A 7 19.48 -17.92 23.44
C ILE A 7 19.05 -17.58 22.01
N ALA A 8 18.90 -18.60 21.16
CA ALA A 8 18.21 -18.47 19.89
C ALA A 8 16.72 -18.21 20.16
N VAL A 9 16.22 -17.04 19.73
CA VAL A 9 14.78 -16.77 19.69
C VAL A 9 14.27 -17.32 18.37
N ASN A 10 13.50 -18.39 18.47
CA ASN A 10 12.76 -18.99 17.37
C ASN A 10 11.77 -17.96 16.78
N GLN A 11 11.96 -17.59 15.52
CA GLN A 11 10.90 -16.99 14.71
C GLN A 11 10.08 -18.13 14.10
N GLU A 12 8.80 -18.22 14.49
CA GLU A 12 7.81 -19.06 13.81
C GLU A 12 7.52 -18.53 12.40
N PRO A 13 7.30 -19.42 11.41
CA PRO A 13 6.94 -19.02 10.06
C PRO A 13 5.44 -18.75 9.99
N GLN A 14 5.04 -17.50 9.72
CA GLN A 14 3.63 -17.17 9.45
C GLN A 14 3.38 -17.01 7.94
N ASN A 15 2.65 -17.99 7.41
CA ASN A 15 1.81 -17.99 6.22
C ASN A 15 2.43 -17.58 4.86
N GLN A 16 3.15 -18.52 4.25
CA GLN A 16 3.42 -18.56 2.79
C GLN A 16 2.34 -19.35 1.99
N GLY A 17 1.15 -19.61 2.56
CA GLY A 17 0.21 -20.61 2.03
C GLY A 17 -0.83 -20.13 1.02
N GLU A 18 -1.10 -18.81 0.90
CA GLU A 18 -2.27 -18.32 0.13
C GLU A 18 -1.91 -17.63 -1.19
N ILE A 19 -0.64 -17.27 -1.42
CA ILE A 19 -0.17 -16.64 -2.67
C ILE A 19 -0.26 -17.62 -3.86
N GLY A 20 -0.12 -18.93 -3.62
CA GLY A 20 0.00 -19.93 -4.70
C GLY A 20 -1.29 -20.36 -5.41
N LYS A 21 -2.48 -19.96 -4.95
CA LYS A 21 -3.76 -20.40 -5.55
C LYS A 21 -4.30 -19.44 -6.60
N GLU A 22 -4.22 -18.13 -6.37
CA GLU A 22 -4.66 -17.12 -7.34
C GLU A 22 -3.72 -17.07 -8.56
N ASP A 23 -2.41 -17.23 -8.34
CA ASP A 23 -1.42 -17.39 -9.41
C ASP A 23 -1.73 -18.59 -10.32
N ALA A 24 -2.31 -19.67 -9.79
CA ALA A 24 -2.59 -20.90 -10.55
C ALA A 24 -3.81 -20.76 -11.48
N GLU A 25 -4.88 -20.10 -11.04
CA GLU A 25 -6.03 -19.77 -11.89
C GLU A 25 -5.62 -18.81 -12.99
N TYR A 26 -4.80 -17.82 -12.64
CA TYR A 26 -4.24 -16.85 -13.57
C TYR A 26 -3.40 -17.55 -14.66
N MET A 27 -2.50 -18.45 -14.25
CA MET A 27 -1.66 -19.27 -15.14
C MET A 27 -2.43 -20.26 -16.03
N SER A 28 -3.70 -20.57 -15.71
CA SER A 28 -4.53 -21.49 -16.50
C SER A 28 -5.04 -20.89 -17.82
N CYS A 29 -5.35 -19.58 -17.84
CA CYS A 29 -5.82 -18.87 -19.03
C CYS A 29 -4.73 -18.72 -20.10
N PHE A 30 -3.46 -18.63 -19.70
CA PHE A 30 -2.32 -18.47 -20.63
C PHE A 30 -2.11 -19.66 -21.57
N ARG A 31 -2.52 -20.87 -21.19
CA ARG A 31 -2.27 -22.06 -22.04
C ARG A 31 -3.08 -22.06 -23.35
N ARG A 32 -4.00 -21.10 -23.54
CA ARG A 32 -4.94 -21.07 -24.68
C ARG A 32 -4.86 -19.81 -25.55
N ALA A 33 -4.00 -18.85 -25.25
CA ALA A 33 -3.91 -17.59 -26.00
C ALA A 33 -2.79 -17.61 -27.06
N SER A 34 -2.98 -16.90 -28.18
CA SER A 34 -1.92 -16.69 -29.18
C SER A 34 -0.84 -15.76 -28.64
N GLU A 35 0.39 -15.76 -29.19
CA GLU A 35 1.51 -14.93 -28.69
C GLU A 35 1.18 -13.43 -28.57
N GLY A 36 0.41 -12.88 -29.52
CA GLY A 36 -0.05 -11.50 -29.48
C GLY A 36 -1.09 -11.24 -28.37
N ILE A 37 -1.97 -12.21 -28.12
CA ILE A 37 -2.95 -12.17 -27.02
C ILE A 37 -2.23 -12.37 -25.69
N LEU A 38 -1.26 -13.26 -25.59
CA LEU A 38 -0.42 -13.46 -24.41
C LEU A 38 0.31 -12.18 -24.02
N LYS A 39 0.89 -11.44 -24.98
CA LYS A 39 1.51 -10.14 -24.71
C LYS A 39 0.54 -9.11 -24.14
N LEU A 40 -0.68 -9.01 -24.70
CA LEU A 40 -1.72 -8.10 -24.21
C LEU A 40 -2.28 -8.55 -22.85
N PHE A 41 -2.44 -9.85 -22.62
CA PHE A 41 -2.92 -10.43 -21.36
C PHE A 41 -1.86 -10.35 -20.25
N LEU A 42 -0.57 -10.53 -20.54
CA LEU A 42 0.49 -10.28 -19.55
C LEU A 42 0.56 -8.80 -19.17
N HIS A 43 0.49 -7.89 -20.14
CA HIS A 43 0.61 -6.44 -19.91
C HIS A 43 -0.59 -5.86 -19.14
N CYS A 44 -1.79 -6.41 -19.31
CA CYS A 44 -2.97 -5.96 -18.57
C CYS A 44 -3.03 -6.46 -17.12
N ILE A 45 -2.16 -7.38 -16.71
CA ILE A 45 -2.40 -8.13 -15.47
C ILE A 45 -1.16 -8.25 -14.58
N LEU A 46 0.04 -8.25 -15.15
CA LEU A 46 1.22 -8.04 -14.32
C LEU A 46 1.31 -6.56 -13.94
N PRO A 47 1.42 -6.22 -12.64
CA PRO A 47 1.58 -4.84 -12.20
C PRO A 47 2.92 -4.31 -12.68
N VAL A 48 2.94 -3.08 -13.21
CA VAL A 48 4.15 -2.43 -13.71
C VAL A 48 4.15 -0.96 -13.32
N ILE A 49 5.26 -0.54 -12.70
CA ILE A 49 5.54 0.85 -12.34
C ILE A 49 6.93 1.23 -12.83
N ILE A 50 7.08 2.44 -13.35
CA ILE A 50 8.33 2.98 -13.88
C ILE A 50 8.65 4.26 -13.11
N PHE A 51 9.82 4.29 -12.49
CA PHE A 51 10.36 5.43 -11.76
C PHE A 51 11.37 6.17 -12.64
N TYR A 52 11.31 7.50 -12.68
CA TYR A 52 12.23 8.36 -13.42
C TYR A 52 12.94 9.33 -12.47
N GLU A 53 14.26 9.51 -12.65
CA GLU A 53 15.06 10.42 -11.81
C GLU A 53 14.70 11.90 -12.01
N ASP A 54 14.23 12.28 -13.20
CA ASP A 54 13.86 13.65 -13.54
C ASP A 54 12.34 13.78 -13.78
N ARG A 55 11.87 15.03 -13.91
CA ARG A 55 10.45 15.34 -14.17
C ARG A 55 10.07 14.98 -15.61
N ASN A 56 8.76 14.86 -15.86
CA ASN A 56 8.20 14.61 -17.19
C ASN A 56 8.79 13.37 -17.89
N PHE A 57 9.04 12.30 -17.11
CA PHE A 57 9.49 11.00 -17.59
C PHE A 57 10.84 11.03 -18.31
N GLN A 58 11.75 11.87 -17.80
CA GLN A 58 13.11 12.06 -18.33
C GLN A 58 14.18 11.45 -17.41
N GLY A 59 15.41 11.43 -17.90
CA GLY A 59 16.57 10.94 -17.16
C GLY A 59 16.64 9.42 -17.09
N ARG A 60 17.42 8.91 -16.13
CA ARG A 60 17.49 7.47 -15.86
C ARG A 60 16.14 6.98 -15.34
N TYR A 61 15.75 5.78 -15.76
CA TYR A 61 14.55 5.13 -15.27
C TYR A 61 14.82 3.73 -14.73
N TYR A 62 13.90 3.25 -13.90
CA TYR A 62 13.85 1.88 -13.41
C TYR A 62 12.42 1.37 -13.47
N GLU A 63 12.23 0.22 -14.12
CA GLU A 63 10.96 -0.48 -14.20
C GLU A 63 10.89 -1.55 -13.10
N CYS A 64 9.76 -1.64 -12.41
CA CYS A 64 9.51 -2.59 -11.35
C CYS A 64 8.15 -3.26 -11.55
N SER A 65 8.09 -4.56 -11.31
CA SER A 65 6.89 -5.38 -11.51
C SER A 65 6.50 -6.23 -10.30
N SER A 66 7.15 -6.01 -9.17
CA SER A 66 6.89 -6.68 -7.89
C SER A 66 7.23 -5.77 -6.71
N ASP A 67 6.95 -6.23 -5.49
CA ASP A 67 7.41 -5.57 -4.28
C ASP A 67 8.93 -5.38 -4.28
N CYS A 68 9.39 -4.20 -3.90
CA CYS A 68 10.81 -3.90 -3.75
C CYS A 68 11.07 -3.16 -2.44
N ALA A 69 11.78 -3.82 -1.52
CA ALA A 69 12.10 -3.26 -0.20
C ALA A 69 13.22 -2.20 -0.23
N ASP A 70 14.03 -2.16 -1.28
CA ASP A 70 15.12 -1.19 -1.42
C ASP A 70 15.35 -0.81 -2.88
N LEU A 71 14.91 0.40 -3.24
CA LEU A 71 15.08 0.98 -4.57
C LEU A 71 16.34 1.85 -4.69
N GLN A 72 17.07 2.08 -3.59
CA GLN A 72 18.17 3.04 -3.53
C GLN A 72 19.34 2.66 -4.45
N SER A 73 19.52 1.37 -4.73
CA SER A 73 20.56 0.87 -5.64
C SER A 73 20.26 1.15 -7.11
N TYR A 74 18.99 1.38 -7.48
CA TYR A 74 18.58 1.58 -8.87
C TYR A 74 18.56 3.05 -9.28
N PHE A 75 18.22 3.96 -8.36
CA PHE A 75 18.19 5.40 -8.62
C PHE A 75 18.38 6.21 -7.32
N SER A 76 18.91 7.42 -7.47
CA SER A 76 19.24 8.31 -6.37
C SER A 76 18.08 9.20 -5.92
N ARG A 77 17.12 9.47 -6.82
CA ARG A 77 15.94 10.33 -6.61
C ARG A 77 14.82 9.91 -7.56
N CYS A 78 13.58 10.33 -7.29
CA CYS A 78 12.44 10.03 -8.15
C CYS A 78 11.57 11.28 -8.32
N ASN A 79 11.57 11.85 -9.53
CA ASN A 79 10.84 13.09 -9.83
C ASN A 79 9.66 12.89 -10.77
N SER A 80 9.49 11.73 -11.40
CA SER A 80 8.25 11.36 -12.09
C SER A 80 8.03 9.85 -12.09
N ILE A 81 6.77 9.42 -12.19
CA ILE A 81 6.37 8.01 -12.14
C ILE A 81 5.32 7.74 -13.21
N ARG A 82 5.43 6.59 -13.90
CA ARG A 82 4.33 6.00 -14.67
C ARG A 82 3.89 4.70 -14.01
N VAL A 83 2.59 4.56 -13.78
CA VAL A 83 1.99 3.28 -13.42
C VAL A 83 1.28 2.76 -14.66
N GLU A 84 1.90 1.80 -15.33
CA GLU A 84 1.35 1.18 -16.53
C GLU A 84 0.17 0.27 -16.18
N SER A 85 0.26 -0.44 -15.05
CA SER A 85 -0.74 -1.40 -14.58
C SER A 85 -0.66 -1.64 -13.07
N GLY A 86 -1.78 -2.06 -12.50
CA GLY A 86 -1.92 -2.36 -11.08
C GLY A 86 -2.06 -1.12 -10.19
N CYS A 87 -2.20 -1.39 -8.89
CA CYS A 87 -2.20 -0.39 -7.83
C CYS A 87 -0.91 -0.54 -7.03
N TRP A 88 -0.28 0.57 -6.67
CA TRP A 88 1.01 0.58 -6.00
C TRP A 88 0.97 1.46 -4.75
N MET A 89 1.66 1.02 -3.70
CA MET A 89 2.02 1.87 -2.57
C MET A 89 3.52 2.13 -2.62
N VAL A 90 3.94 3.39 -2.74
CA VAL A 90 5.36 3.77 -2.74
C VAL A 90 5.72 4.47 -1.45
N TYR A 91 6.96 4.28 -1.01
CA TYR A 91 7.43 4.70 0.31
C TYR A 91 8.69 5.53 0.22
N GLU A 92 8.77 6.54 1.07
CA GLU A 92 9.90 7.47 1.18
C GLU A 92 11.21 6.78 1.60
N ARG A 93 11.13 5.74 2.45
CA ARG A 93 12.31 5.05 3.01
C ARG A 93 12.33 3.57 2.60
N PRO A 94 13.52 2.91 2.67
CA PRO A 94 13.61 1.47 2.48
C PRO A 94 12.75 0.71 3.49
N ASN A 95 12.45 -0.55 3.19
CA ASN A 95 11.68 -1.48 4.01
C ASN A 95 10.25 -1.00 4.32
N TYR A 96 9.62 -0.30 3.38
CA TYR A 96 8.21 0.12 3.46
C TYR A 96 7.94 1.09 4.61
N MET A 97 8.85 2.05 4.79
CA MET A 97 8.83 3.01 5.90
C MET A 97 8.77 4.46 5.41
N GLY A 98 8.47 5.39 6.32
CA GLY A 98 8.37 6.81 6.02
C GLY A 98 7.01 7.16 5.40
N TYR A 99 6.95 8.28 4.67
CA TYR A 99 5.73 8.67 3.97
C TYR A 99 5.31 7.63 2.92
N GLN A 100 4.01 7.39 2.83
CA GLN A 100 3.39 6.41 1.93
C GLN A 100 2.53 7.17 0.91
N TYR A 101 2.56 6.73 -0.34
CA TYR A 101 1.82 7.36 -1.43
C TYR A 101 1.15 6.30 -2.30
N PHE A 102 -0.18 6.33 -2.33
CA PHE A 102 -0.98 5.43 -3.13
C PHE A 102 -1.02 5.92 -4.58
N LEU A 103 -0.67 5.04 -5.51
CA LEU A 103 -0.64 5.30 -6.94
C LEU A 103 -1.53 4.30 -7.67
N LYS A 104 -2.46 4.83 -8.46
CA LYS A 104 -3.21 4.06 -9.45
C LYS A 104 -2.53 4.16 -10.81
N ARG A 105 -2.95 3.31 -11.76
CA ARG A 105 -2.63 3.44 -13.18
C ARG A 105 -2.74 4.89 -13.64
N GLY A 106 -1.70 5.40 -14.30
CA GLY A 106 -1.64 6.78 -14.74
C GLY A 106 -0.22 7.33 -14.81
N GLU A 107 -0.16 8.58 -15.27
CA GLU A 107 1.08 9.34 -15.45
C GLU A 107 1.20 10.42 -14.36
N TYR A 108 2.36 10.45 -13.70
CA TYR A 108 2.66 11.42 -12.65
C TYR A 108 3.95 12.18 -13.01
N PRO A 109 3.85 13.32 -13.73
CA PRO A 109 4.99 14.04 -14.30
C PRO A 109 5.89 14.77 -13.27
N ASP A 110 5.43 14.94 -12.03
CA ASP A 110 6.17 15.54 -10.93
C ASP A 110 5.70 14.93 -9.58
N TYR A 111 6.49 15.07 -8.51
CA TYR A 111 6.17 14.45 -7.23
C TYR A 111 4.95 15.04 -6.54
N GLN A 112 4.56 16.27 -6.86
CA GLN A 112 3.35 16.89 -6.34
C GLN A 112 2.08 16.19 -6.86
N ARG A 113 2.14 15.54 -8.03
CA ARG A 113 1.02 14.79 -8.62
C ARG A 113 0.63 13.54 -7.82
N TRP A 114 1.53 12.98 -7.03
CA TRP A 114 1.21 11.92 -6.07
C TRP A 114 1.16 12.39 -4.62
N MET A 115 1.04 13.70 -4.40
CA MET A 115 1.06 14.33 -3.08
C MET A 115 2.38 14.11 -2.32
N GLY A 116 3.49 13.93 -3.04
CA GLY A 116 4.83 13.79 -2.48
C GLY A 116 5.27 15.03 -1.71
N PHE A 117 5.84 14.84 -0.52
CA PHE A 117 6.49 15.93 0.23
C PHE A 117 7.90 16.24 -0.29
N ASN A 118 8.53 15.27 -0.96
CA ASN A 118 9.87 15.35 -1.54
C ASN A 118 9.99 14.34 -2.71
N ASP A 119 11.17 14.26 -3.32
CA ASP A 119 11.51 13.35 -4.43
C ASP A 119 12.15 12.02 -3.95
N CYS A 120 12.04 11.70 -2.66
CA CYS A 120 12.54 10.44 -2.11
C CYS A 120 11.50 9.34 -2.29
N VAL A 121 11.84 8.34 -3.10
CA VAL A 121 11.17 7.04 -3.17
C VAL A 121 12.25 5.96 -3.01
N ARG A 122 12.02 5.02 -2.10
CA ARG A 122 13.02 4.02 -1.69
C ARG A 122 12.48 2.62 -1.49
N SER A 123 11.17 2.42 -1.48
CA SER A 123 10.57 1.09 -1.59
C SER A 123 9.16 1.19 -2.18
N CYS A 124 8.64 0.07 -2.70
CA CYS A 124 7.29 0.00 -3.27
C CYS A 124 6.66 -1.36 -3.02
N ARG A 125 5.32 -1.40 -2.98
CA ARG A 125 4.53 -2.63 -2.95
C ARG A 125 3.43 -2.59 -3.99
N VAL A 126 3.18 -3.74 -4.59
CA VAL A 126 1.95 -3.99 -5.33
C VAL A 126 0.81 -4.13 -4.31
N ILE A 127 -0.32 -3.51 -4.62
CA ILE A 127 -1.57 -3.72 -3.91
C ILE A 127 -2.37 -4.77 -4.69
N PRO A 128 -2.56 -5.99 -4.14
CA PRO A 128 -3.27 -7.05 -4.84
C PRO A 128 -4.70 -6.65 -5.22
N GLN A 129 -5.20 -7.24 -6.30
CA GLN A 129 -6.61 -7.10 -6.64
C GLN A 129 -7.46 -7.78 -5.58
N HIS A 130 -8.43 -7.04 -5.01
CA HIS A 130 -9.38 -7.61 -4.08
C HIS A 130 -10.75 -7.76 -4.72
N ARG A 131 -11.25 -9.00 -4.78
CA ARG A 131 -12.59 -9.34 -5.26
C ARG A 131 -13.42 -9.87 -4.09
N GLY A 132 -13.88 -8.95 -3.26
CA GLY A 132 -14.61 -9.30 -2.05
C GLY A 132 -15.34 -8.11 -1.45
N SER A 133 -15.75 -8.26 -0.20
CA SER A 133 -16.32 -7.16 0.57
C SER A 133 -15.20 -6.24 1.05
N TYR A 134 -15.57 -5.02 1.43
CA TYR A 134 -14.68 -4.11 2.15
C TYR A 134 -15.28 -3.89 3.51
N ARG A 135 -14.51 -4.17 4.56
CA ARG A 135 -15.01 -4.02 5.93
C ARG A 135 -13.90 -3.69 6.90
N MET A 136 -14.03 -2.57 7.59
CA MET A 136 -13.08 -2.08 8.58
C MET A 136 -13.80 -1.61 9.83
N ARG A 137 -13.25 -1.93 11.00
CA ARG A 137 -13.68 -1.37 12.29
C ARG A 137 -12.63 -0.40 12.80
N VAL A 138 -13.08 0.74 13.28
CA VAL A 138 -12.22 1.77 13.88
C VAL A 138 -12.65 1.99 15.32
N TYR A 139 -11.67 2.34 16.16
CA TYR A 139 -11.84 2.43 17.61
C TYR A 139 -11.24 3.72 18.16
N GLU A 140 -11.95 4.30 19.12
CA GLU A 140 -11.55 5.52 19.84
C GLU A 140 -10.27 5.30 20.67
N ARG A 141 -10.02 4.09 21.18
CA ARG A 141 -8.84 3.81 22.02
C ARG A 141 -7.98 2.70 21.44
N GLU A 142 -6.76 2.59 21.96
CA GLU A 142 -5.84 1.51 21.62
C GLU A 142 -6.41 0.14 22.05
N ASN A 143 -5.87 -0.93 21.48
CA ASN A 143 -6.25 -2.31 21.78
C ASN A 143 -7.75 -2.58 21.63
N PHE A 144 -8.38 -1.97 20.63
CA PHE A 144 -9.81 -2.13 20.30
C PHE A 144 -10.76 -1.67 21.41
N GLY A 145 -10.32 -0.72 22.23
CA GLY A 145 -11.12 -0.15 23.31
C GLY A 145 -11.92 1.09 22.90
N GLY A 146 -12.81 1.53 23.80
CA GLY A 146 -13.62 2.75 23.61
C GLY A 146 -14.76 2.56 22.61
N GLN A 147 -15.26 3.66 22.06
CA GLN A 147 -16.29 3.62 21.03
C GLN A 147 -15.76 2.91 19.77
N MET A 148 -16.62 2.08 19.16
CA MET A 148 -16.33 1.38 17.91
C MET A 148 -17.34 1.78 16.83
N MET A 149 -16.89 1.84 15.58
CA MET A 149 -17.76 1.94 14.41
C MET A 149 -17.21 1.07 13.27
N GLU A 150 -18.12 0.42 12.55
CA GLU A 150 -17.82 -0.39 11.37
C GLU A 150 -18.14 0.41 10.10
N PHE A 151 -17.26 0.28 9.10
CA PHE A 151 -17.35 0.93 7.81
C PHE A 151 -17.21 -0.10 6.69
N MET A 152 -18.07 0.03 5.69
CA MET A 152 -18.04 -0.75 4.44
C MET A 152 -17.87 0.12 3.20
N ASP A 153 -17.94 1.44 3.37
CA ASP A 153 -17.84 2.45 2.32
C ASP A 153 -16.77 3.48 2.66
N ASP A 154 -16.48 4.35 1.71
CA ASP A 154 -15.61 5.49 1.92
C ASP A 154 -16.14 6.44 3.01
N CYS A 155 -15.20 7.14 3.64
CA CYS A 155 -15.47 8.15 4.66
C CYS A 155 -14.68 9.41 4.34
N GLU A 156 -15.34 10.45 3.84
CA GLU A 156 -14.72 11.75 3.56
C GLU A 156 -14.39 12.55 4.83
N SER A 157 -15.13 12.32 5.91
CA SER A 157 -14.95 13.03 7.19
C SER A 157 -15.26 12.08 8.34
N VAL A 158 -14.20 11.64 9.03
CA VAL A 158 -14.30 10.82 10.24
C VAL A 158 -15.00 11.59 11.35
N GLN A 159 -14.74 12.89 11.46
CA GLN A 159 -15.40 13.73 12.46
C GLN A 159 -16.92 13.74 12.26
N ASP A 160 -17.43 13.75 11.03
CA ASP A 160 -18.86 13.80 10.79
C ASP A 160 -19.53 12.43 11.01
N ARG A 161 -18.87 11.34 10.62
CA ARG A 161 -19.42 9.97 10.73
C ARG A 161 -19.21 9.33 12.10
N PHE A 162 -17.97 9.39 12.60
CA PHE A 162 -17.56 8.75 13.85
C PHE A 162 -17.59 9.67 15.07
N ARG A 163 -17.69 11.00 14.87
CA ARG A 163 -17.70 12.04 15.92
C ARG A 163 -16.41 12.21 16.71
N TYR A 164 -15.38 11.46 16.35
CA TYR A 164 -14.01 11.59 16.86
C TYR A 164 -13.07 12.01 15.73
N GLN A 165 -11.98 12.71 16.07
CA GLN A 165 -10.92 13.08 15.12
C GLN A 165 -9.76 12.07 15.11
N ASP A 166 -9.67 11.26 16.15
CA ASP A 166 -8.55 10.37 16.41
C ASP A 166 -9.03 8.92 16.38
N ILE A 167 -8.32 8.08 15.64
CA ILE A 167 -8.49 6.64 15.57
C ILE A 167 -7.23 6.01 16.15
N HIS A 168 -7.39 5.34 17.29
CA HIS A 168 -6.26 4.79 18.02
C HIS A 168 -6.00 3.32 17.69
N SER A 169 -7.01 2.56 17.28
CA SER A 169 -6.84 1.20 16.78
C SER A 169 -7.89 0.87 15.73
N CYS A 170 -7.61 -0.13 14.89
CA CYS A 170 -8.53 -0.58 13.86
C CYS A 170 -8.33 -2.05 13.51
N ASN A 171 -9.38 -2.68 12.99
CA ASN A 171 -9.34 -4.03 12.46
C ASN A 171 -9.88 -4.02 11.04
N VAL A 172 -9.02 -4.31 10.07
CA VAL A 172 -9.43 -4.50 8.68
C VAL A 172 -9.83 -5.95 8.52
N MET A 173 -11.14 -6.17 8.45
CA MET A 173 -11.69 -7.52 8.32
C MET A 173 -11.60 -8.02 6.89
N ASP A 174 -11.77 -7.11 5.91
CA ASP A 174 -11.74 -7.45 4.49
C ASP A 174 -11.35 -6.24 3.61
N GLY A 175 -10.68 -6.55 2.51
CA GLY A 175 -10.18 -5.59 1.52
C GLY A 175 -9.01 -4.72 1.96
N TYR A 176 -8.64 -3.80 1.08
CA TYR A 176 -7.51 -2.87 1.26
C TYR A 176 -8.02 -1.44 1.42
N TRP A 177 -7.43 -0.71 2.37
CA TRP A 177 -7.87 0.62 2.74
C TRP A 177 -6.71 1.61 2.77
N ILE A 178 -6.99 2.87 2.42
CA ILE A 178 -6.09 3.99 2.66
C ILE A 178 -6.74 4.93 3.68
N MET A 179 -6.07 5.14 4.81
CA MET A 179 -6.40 6.22 5.73
C MET A 179 -5.61 7.49 5.39
N TYR A 180 -6.23 8.63 5.63
CA TYR A 180 -5.66 9.95 5.40
C TYR A 180 -5.73 10.78 6.67
N GLU A 181 -4.66 11.50 6.96
CA GLU A 181 -4.54 12.37 8.15
C GLU A 181 -5.60 13.49 8.16
N GLN A 182 -6.03 13.98 6.99
CA GLN A 182 -7.01 15.06 6.87
C GLN A 182 -8.32 14.59 6.21
N PRO A 183 -9.43 15.31 6.40
CA PRO A 183 -10.66 15.09 5.66
C PRO A 183 -10.48 15.22 4.14
N HIS A 184 -11.42 14.66 3.37
CA HIS A 184 -11.46 14.70 1.91
C HIS A 184 -10.21 14.14 1.22
N TYR A 185 -9.64 13.07 1.79
CA TYR A 185 -8.53 12.28 1.23
C TYR A 185 -7.23 13.10 1.04
N ARG A 186 -6.86 13.88 2.07
CA ARG A 186 -5.70 14.77 2.06
C ARG A 186 -4.72 14.48 3.18
N GLY A 187 -3.51 15.02 3.05
CA GLY A 187 -2.45 14.85 4.03
C GLY A 187 -1.73 13.51 3.90
N ARG A 188 -1.12 13.05 4.99
CA ARG A 188 -0.38 11.79 5.01
C ARG A 188 -1.31 10.60 4.78
N GLN A 189 -0.82 9.60 4.05
CA GLN A 189 -1.56 8.41 3.70
C GLN A 189 -1.00 7.19 4.45
N TYR A 190 -1.88 6.26 4.80
CA TYR A 190 -1.52 5.03 5.49
C TYR A 190 -2.20 3.84 4.83
N PHE A 191 -1.43 2.84 4.42
CA PHE A 191 -1.92 1.61 3.83
C PHE A 191 -2.33 0.60 4.91
N LEU A 192 -3.56 0.13 4.84
CA LEU A 192 -4.03 -0.95 5.70
C LEU A 192 -4.42 -2.17 4.87
N ARG A 193 -3.88 -3.31 5.29
CA ARG A 193 -4.18 -4.65 4.79
C ARG A 193 -5.09 -5.35 5.79
N PRO A 194 -5.76 -6.45 5.41
CA PRO A 194 -6.49 -7.27 6.36
C PRO A 194 -5.62 -7.62 7.59
N GLY A 195 -6.15 -7.37 8.78
CA GLY A 195 -5.42 -7.56 10.02
C GLY A 195 -5.81 -6.61 11.16
N GLU A 196 -5.21 -6.92 12.30
CA GLU A 196 -5.38 -6.21 13.57
C GLU A 196 -4.29 -5.16 13.77
N TYR A 197 -4.71 -3.92 13.99
CA TYR A 197 -3.83 -2.79 14.30
C TYR A 197 -4.20 -2.21 15.66
N ARG A 198 -3.40 -2.50 16.69
CA ARG A 198 -3.72 -2.20 18.09
C ARG A 198 -3.38 -0.77 18.49
N ARG A 199 -2.53 -0.09 17.73
CA ARG A 199 -2.13 1.31 17.93
C ARG A 199 -1.79 1.97 16.60
N TYR A 200 -1.78 3.31 16.57
CA TYR A 200 -1.53 4.06 15.33
C TYR A 200 -0.16 3.86 14.70
N THR A 201 0.85 3.47 15.48
CA THR A 201 2.17 3.14 14.92
C THR A 201 2.17 1.85 14.10
N ASP A 202 1.17 0.97 14.27
CA ASP A 202 1.10 -0.31 13.54
C ASP A 202 0.82 -0.10 12.04
N TRP A 203 0.17 1.01 11.66
CA TRP A 203 0.00 1.44 10.26
C TRP A 203 1.00 2.52 9.82
N GLY A 204 2.01 2.81 10.65
CA GLY A 204 3.03 3.82 10.37
C GLY A 204 2.61 5.27 10.69
N GLY A 205 1.53 5.46 11.46
CA GLY A 205 1.12 6.77 11.96
C GLY A 205 2.12 7.35 12.98
N MET A 206 2.30 8.68 12.96
CA MET A 206 3.04 9.40 13.99
C MET A 206 2.15 9.92 15.13
N ASN A 207 0.83 9.97 14.88
CA ASN A 207 -0.21 10.39 15.78
C ASN A 207 -1.51 9.64 15.37
N PRO A 208 -2.57 9.65 16.20
CA PRO A 208 -3.81 8.93 15.92
C PRO A 208 -4.77 9.67 14.98
N ARG A 209 -4.41 10.85 14.45
CA ARG A 209 -5.33 11.68 13.68
C ARG A 209 -5.63 11.05 12.33
N ILE A 210 -6.89 10.76 12.08
CA ILE A 210 -7.39 10.25 10.80
C ILE A 210 -8.64 11.03 10.44
N GLY A 211 -8.56 11.81 9.37
CA GLY A 211 -9.64 12.68 8.92
C GLY A 211 -10.55 12.05 7.87
N SER A 212 -10.03 11.10 7.08
CA SER A 212 -10.79 10.37 6.06
C SER A 212 -10.16 9.02 5.73
N PHE A 213 -10.91 8.13 5.10
CA PHE A 213 -10.39 6.88 4.56
C PHE A 213 -11.23 6.37 3.40
N LYS A 214 -10.62 5.55 2.55
CA LYS A 214 -11.29 4.94 1.40
C LYS A 214 -10.81 3.53 1.12
N HIS A 215 -11.69 2.74 0.51
CA HIS A 215 -11.33 1.43 0.02
C HIS A 215 -10.67 1.51 -1.37
N ILE A 216 -9.84 0.53 -1.70
CA ILE A 216 -9.09 0.48 -2.95
C ILE A 216 -9.83 -0.40 -3.96
N THR A 217 -10.70 0.22 -4.77
CA THR A 217 -11.58 -0.47 -5.74
C THR A 217 -11.05 -0.54 -7.16
N ASP A 218 -10.12 0.34 -7.52
CA ASP A 218 -9.84 0.59 -8.94
C ASP A 218 -8.79 -0.39 -9.45
N PHE A 219 -9.28 -1.40 -10.16
CA PHE A 219 -8.48 -2.30 -10.97
C PHE A 219 -9.04 -2.20 -12.40
N CYS A 220 -8.41 -1.36 -13.23
CA CYS A 220 -8.71 -1.20 -14.66
C CYS A 220 -7.52 -1.64 -15.52
#